data_AF-A0AA88Y762-F1
#
_entry.id   AF-A0AA88Y762-F1
#
_cell.length_a   1.000
_cell.length_b   1.000
_cell.length_c   1.000
_cell.angle_alpha   90.00
_cell.angle_beta   90.00
_cell.angle_gamma   90.00
#
_symmetry.space_group_name_H-M   'P 1'
#
loop_
_entity.id
_entity.type
_entity.pdbx_description
1 polymer ?
#
loop_
_entity_poly.entity_id
_entity_poly.type
_entity_poly.pdbx_seq_one_letter_code
_entity_poly.pdbx_strand_id
1 'polypeptide(L)'
;MSDHYPVCITRCTKNLFKKKTHVTIEYRDYKNFDEAKFLQDLTDINFNELKNFTEPNLALDQFYKLFVSVLDKHAKIKSKRVKCKNTPKWITTEINDARHKRDFFHKKGEMDNFRKWRNKVTELIRNAKRDYYKESIEENTRTSDIWKHLKEFTSRKNETSINFMTHNGISSEDPNEIANMYNDFITNISKTLIDENQRETLETAHIVNFVRSKNSMNIKFSFNHISEEEVLDLLTKLNIKKSAGADNIGPKILKIAAPIIFKPISHIINLSIATCTFPDKMKEAKITPIYKGDKSTPGNYRPISILPTLSKIFEKHLASQIRNYLNDFDLLVKEQSGFREHHSCMSALTKMTENWLSEIDNGNLTGTVYLDFSKAFDLVNHDILLQKLQMYQFDDSSLNLLKSYLKKPLPGSQAGKICLE
;
A
#
# COMPACT_ATOMS: atom_id res chain seq x y z
N MET A 1 30.97 59.64 -10.66
CA MET A 1 31.36 58.34 -11.27
C MET A 1 31.21 57.27 -10.19
N SER A 2 30.15 56.46 -10.31
CA SER A 2 29.93 55.14 -9.67
C SER A 2 30.55 54.86 -8.28
N ASP A 3 29.85 55.27 -7.22
CA ASP A 3 29.95 54.67 -5.89
C ASP A 3 29.25 53.29 -5.89
N HIS A 4 29.97 52.25 -6.31
CA HIS A 4 29.49 50.87 -6.18
C HIS A 4 30.54 50.07 -5.41
N TYR A 5 30.35 49.98 -4.09
CA TYR A 5 31.05 49.01 -3.26
C TYR A 5 30.69 47.59 -3.75
N PRO A 6 31.68 46.68 -3.88
CA PRO A 6 31.40 45.30 -4.26
C PRO A 6 30.54 44.62 -3.19
N VAL A 7 29.31 44.25 -3.56
CA VAL A 7 28.44 43.42 -2.72
C VAL A 7 28.98 42.00 -2.73
N CYS A 8 29.63 41.60 -1.65
CA CYS A 8 30.11 40.23 -1.47
C CYS A 8 28.97 39.37 -0.91
N ILE A 9 28.45 38.44 -1.70
CA ILE A 9 27.50 37.43 -1.23
C ILE A 9 28.27 36.13 -1.00
N THR A 10 28.46 35.77 0.26
CA THR A 10 28.97 34.45 0.64
C THR A 10 27.81 33.46 0.63
N ARG A 11 27.64 32.72 -0.47
CA ARG A 11 26.73 31.57 -0.49
C ARG A 11 27.37 30.48 0.36
N CYS A 12 26.87 30.31 1.59
CA CYS A 12 27.20 29.15 2.40
C CYS A 12 26.56 27.93 1.73
N THR A 13 27.26 27.31 0.78
CA THR A 13 26.92 25.96 0.33
C THR A 13 27.25 25.05 1.50
N LYS A 14 26.30 24.89 2.43
CA LYS A 14 26.27 23.66 3.23
C LYS A 14 26.32 22.56 2.17
N ASN A 15 27.45 21.85 2.09
CA ASN A 15 27.52 20.59 1.38
C ASN A 15 26.54 19.67 2.10
N LEU A 16 25.25 19.79 1.78
CA LEU A 16 24.16 18.91 2.19
C LEU A 16 24.25 17.58 1.44
N PHE A 17 25.46 17.14 1.09
CA PHE A 17 25.71 15.72 0.96
C PHE A 17 25.76 15.17 2.38
N LYS A 18 24.59 15.07 3.06
CA LYS A 18 24.42 14.13 4.16
C LYS A 18 24.95 12.81 3.60
N LYS A 19 26.08 12.31 4.14
CA LYS A 19 26.56 10.97 3.81
C LYS A 19 25.38 10.06 4.08
N LYS A 20 24.83 9.42 3.04
CA LYS A 20 23.76 8.43 3.21
C LYS A 20 24.27 7.43 4.25
N THR A 21 23.69 7.49 5.44
CA THR A 21 24.05 6.63 6.54
C THR A 21 23.62 5.22 6.17
N HIS A 22 24.32 4.24 6.70
CA HIS A 22 23.93 2.86 6.46
C HIS A 22 22.59 2.61 7.13
N VAL A 23 21.63 2.11 6.36
CA VAL A 23 20.34 1.71 6.89
C VAL A 23 20.47 0.27 7.37
N THR A 24 20.07 0.03 8.61
CA THR A 24 19.85 -1.32 9.13
C THR A 24 18.40 -1.68 8.80
N ILE A 25 18.22 -2.77 8.06
CA ILE A 25 16.88 -3.32 7.81
C ILE A 25 16.70 -4.58 8.63
N GLU A 26 15.50 -4.77 9.17
CA GLU A 26 15.06 -6.04 9.74
C GLU A 26 14.32 -6.84 8.67
N TYR A 27 14.65 -8.12 8.56
CA TYR A 27 13.98 -9.02 7.63
C TYR A 27 13.94 -10.43 8.21
N ARG A 28 12.95 -11.21 7.79
CA ARG A 28 12.85 -12.62 8.14
C ARG A 28 13.77 -13.43 7.23
N ASP A 29 14.72 -14.16 7.80
CA ASP A 29 15.73 -14.91 7.04
C ASP A 29 15.22 -16.30 6.66
N TYR A 30 14.99 -16.49 5.36
CA TYR A 30 14.53 -17.76 4.79
C TYR A 30 15.66 -18.59 4.16
N LYS A 31 16.94 -18.22 4.33
CA LYS A 31 18.06 -18.87 3.62
C LYS A 31 18.12 -20.39 3.85
N ASN A 32 17.78 -20.85 5.05
CA ASN A 32 17.78 -22.26 5.44
C ASN A 32 16.37 -22.74 5.81
N PHE A 33 15.33 -22.13 5.22
CA PHE A 33 13.95 -22.49 5.52
C PHE A 33 13.60 -23.84 4.86
N ASP A 34 13.27 -24.83 5.69
CA ASP A 34 12.81 -26.15 5.26
C ASP A 34 11.28 -26.22 5.36
N GLU A 35 10.61 -26.24 4.21
CA GLU A 35 9.15 -26.22 4.14
C GLU A 35 8.53 -27.49 4.76
N ALA A 36 9.15 -28.66 4.55
CA ALA A 36 8.63 -29.93 5.06
C ALA A 36 8.74 -29.99 6.59
N LYS A 37 9.88 -29.58 7.15
CA LYS A 37 10.08 -29.55 8.59
C LYS A 37 9.21 -28.50 9.28
N PHE A 38 8.99 -27.35 8.62
CA PHE A 38 8.06 -26.32 9.10
C PHE A 38 6.62 -26.84 9.18
N LEU A 39 6.16 -27.55 8.15
CA LEU A 39 4.84 -28.16 8.14
C LEU A 39 4.70 -29.28 9.18
N GLN A 40 5.76 -30.07 9.39
CA GLN A 40 5.77 -31.08 10.44
C GLN A 40 5.61 -30.44 11.82
N ASP A 41 6.47 -29.48 12.18
CA ASP A 41 6.39 -28.79 13.47
C ASP A 41 5.06 -28.03 13.65
N LEU A 42 4.45 -27.52 12.57
CA LEU A 42 3.11 -26.92 12.63
C LEU A 42 1.99 -27.94 12.85
N THR A 43 2.16 -29.16 12.34
CA THR A 43 1.18 -30.25 12.53
C THR A 43 1.16 -30.70 13.99
N ASP A 44 2.31 -30.65 14.65
CA ASP A 44 2.47 -31.00 16.07
C ASP A 44 1.83 -29.97 17.02
N ILE A 45 1.47 -28.77 16.52
CA ILE A 45 0.78 -27.75 17.30
C ILE A 45 -0.70 -28.11 17.46
N ASN A 46 -1.17 -28.14 18.71
CA ASN A 46 -2.58 -28.34 19.01
C ASN A 46 -3.40 -27.06 18.81
N PHE A 47 -3.77 -26.75 17.57
CA PHE A 47 -4.67 -25.63 17.27
C PHE A 47 -6.11 -25.83 17.79
N ASN A 48 -6.49 -27.02 18.28
CA ASN A 48 -7.84 -27.23 18.83
C ASN A 48 -8.10 -26.40 20.08
N GLU A 49 -7.06 -25.98 20.81
CA GLU A 49 -7.20 -25.07 21.95
C GLU A 49 -7.91 -23.76 21.58
N LEU A 50 -7.86 -23.35 20.32
CA LEU A 50 -8.55 -22.15 19.83
C LEU A 50 -10.07 -22.25 19.97
N LYS A 51 -10.64 -23.47 19.98
CA LYS A 51 -12.09 -23.69 20.17
C LYS A 51 -12.58 -23.35 21.58
N ASN A 52 -11.66 -23.22 22.54
CA ASN A 52 -12.01 -22.86 23.91
C ASN A 52 -12.20 -21.36 24.11
N PHE A 53 -11.85 -20.55 23.10
CA PHE A 53 -11.99 -19.09 23.17
C PHE A 53 -13.37 -18.68 22.66
N THR A 54 -14.04 -17.82 23.43
CA THR A 54 -15.31 -17.18 23.03
C THR A 54 -15.09 -15.82 22.35
N GLU A 55 -13.90 -15.25 22.50
CA GLU A 55 -13.55 -13.92 22.00
C GLU A 55 -12.59 -14.00 20.79
N PRO A 56 -12.94 -13.42 19.63
CA PRO A 56 -12.11 -13.50 18.42
C PRO A 56 -10.70 -12.93 18.59
N ASN A 57 -10.56 -11.85 19.36
CA ASN A 57 -9.26 -11.23 19.62
C ASN A 57 -8.32 -12.18 20.39
N LEU A 58 -8.84 -12.86 21.42
CA LEU A 58 -8.04 -13.81 22.20
C LEU A 58 -7.68 -15.06 21.38
N ALA A 59 -8.63 -15.55 20.58
CA ALA A 59 -8.39 -16.67 19.66
C ALA A 59 -7.30 -16.32 18.63
N LEU A 60 -7.37 -15.12 18.03
CA LEU A 60 -6.36 -14.66 17.07
C LEU A 60 -4.99 -14.47 17.73
N ASP A 61 -4.94 -13.95 18.95
CA ASP A 61 -3.71 -13.76 19.71
C ASP A 61 -3.03 -15.09 20.03
N GLN A 62 -3.80 -16.08 20.46
CA GLN A 62 -3.29 -17.42 20.70
C GLN A 62 -2.82 -18.07 19.39
N PHE A 63 -3.56 -17.91 18.29
CA PHE A 63 -3.12 -18.39 16.98
C PHE A 63 -1.78 -17.77 16.59
N TYR A 64 -1.64 -16.44 16.67
CA TYR A 64 -0.39 -15.77 16.34
C TYR A 64 0.75 -16.22 17.25
N LYS A 65 0.52 -16.38 18.55
CA LYS A 65 1.52 -16.89 19.49
C LYS A 65 2.03 -18.27 19.08
N LEU A 66 1.12 -19.21 18.81
CA LEU A 66 1.47 -20.57 18.40
C LEU A 66 2.19 -20.56 17.04
N PHE A 67 1.61 -19.90 16.04
CA PHE A 67 2.14 -19.85 14.68
C PHE A 67 3.51 -19.18 14.59
N VAL A 68 3.68 -18.02 15.23
CA VAL A 68 4.95 -17.28 15.23
C VAL A 68 6.03 -18.03 16.00
N SER A 69 5.69 -18.75 17.08
CA SER A 69 6.68 -19.56 17.81
C SER A 69 7.34 -20.63 16.93
N VAL A 70 6.55 -21.30 16.07
CA VAL A 70 7.07 -22.25 15.09
C VAL A 70 7.80 -21.52 13.97
N LEU A 71 7.23 -20.42 13.45
CA LEU A 71 7.86 -19.67 12.38
C LEU A 71 9.23 -19.12 12.78
N ASP A 72 9.41 -18.65 14.01
CA ASP A 72 10.69 -18.15 14.52
C ASP A 72 11.73 -19.28 14.70
N LYS A 73 11.30 -20.53 14.91
CA LYS A 73 12.21 -21.69 14.92
C LYS A 73 12.83 -21.93 13.53
N HIS A 74 12.05 -21.72 12.46
CA HIS A 74 12.43 -22.02 11.07
C HIS A 74 12.97 -20.82 10.29
N ALA A 75 12.53 -19.60 10.60
CA ALA A 75 12.87 -18.39 9.90
C ALA A 75 12.96 -17.20 10.86
N LYS A 76 14.10 -17.01 11.50
CA LYS A 76 14.33 -15.92 12.48
C LYS A 76 14.35 -14.55 11.83
N ILE A 77 13.90 -13.54 12.57
CA ILE A 77 14.13 -12.13 12.22
C ILE A 77 15.61 -11.83 12.42
N LYS A 78 16.25 -11.26 11.39
CA LYS A 78 17.65 -10.80 11.43
C LYS A 78 17.73 -9.36 10.98
N SER A 79 18.70 -8.64 11.52
CA SER A 79 19.06 -7.31 11.06
C SER A 79 20.27 -7.37 10.13
N LYS A 80 20.22 -6.60 9.03
CA LYS A 80 21.35 -6.46 8.11
C LYS A 80 21.59 -5.01 7.78
N ARG A 81 22.85 -4.60 7.93
CA ARG A 81 23.34 -3.31 7.46
C ARG A 81 23.41 -3.32 5.93
N VAL A 82 22.59 -2.51 5.28
CA VAL A 82 22.63 -2.33 3.83
C VAL A 82 23.64 -1.23 3.51
N LYS A 83 24.69 -1.59 2.77
CA LYS A 83 25.63 -0.60 2.22
C LYS A 83 24.93 0.14 1.07
N CYS A 84 24.93 1.46 1.08
CA CYS A 84 24.57 2.24 -0.10
C CYS A 84 25.55 1.89 -1.22
N LYS A 85 25.12 1.10 -2.21
CA LYS A 85 25.91 0.85 -3.43
C LYS A 85 25.96 2.17 -4.20
N ASN A 86 27.04 2.92 -4.03
CA ASN A 86 27.27 4.19 -4.73
C ASN A 86 27.95 3.99 -6.10
N THR A 87 28.30 2.76 -6.48
CA THR A 87 28.98 2.48 -7.73
C THR A 87 27.98 1.98 -8.78
N PRO A 88 27.75 2.75 -9.86
CA PRO A 88 27.00 2.28 -11.01
C PRO A 88 27.56 0.98 -11.57
N LYS A 89 26.69 0.09 -12.05
CA LYS A 89 27.09 -1.24 -12.55
C LYS A 89 28.02 -1.19 -13.76
N TRP A 90 28.00 -0.10 -14.53
CA TRP A 90 28.87 0.13 -15.69
C TRP A 90 30.30 0.60 -15.33
N ILE A 91 30.63 0.82 -14.04
CA ILE A 91 32.00 1.16 -13.66
C ILE A 91 32.84 -0.13 -13.57
N THR A 92 33.72 -0.30 -14.54
CA THR A 92 34.70 -1.40 -14.59
C THR A 92 35.99 -1.04 -13.84
N THR A 93 36.82 -2.05 -13.56
CA THR A 93 38.18 -1.88 -13.03
C THR A 93 39.04 -1.00 -13.95
N GLU A 94 38.94 -1.19 -15.26
CA GLU A 94 39.62 -0.39 -16.27
C GLU A 94 39.30 1.13 -16.18
N ILE A 95 38.02 1.47 -15.95
CA ILE A 95 37.60 2.87 -15.74
C ILE A 95 38.23 3.43 -14.47
N ASN A 96 38.29 2.65 -13.39
CA ASN A 96 38.91 3.11 -12.15
C ASN A 96 40.42 3.30 -12.31
N ASP A 97 41.12 2.40 -12.99
CA ASP A 97 42.55 2.53 -13.26
C ASP A 97 42.87 3.76 -14.13
N ALA A 98 42.05 4.02 -15.16
CA ALA A 98 42.16 5.21 -15.97
C ALA A 98 41.88 6.51 -15.17
N ARG A 99 40.94 6.48 -14.23
CA ARG A 99 40.68 7.60 -13.30
C ARG A 99 41.85 7.83 -12.36
N HIS A 100 42.45 6.79 -11.81
CA HIS A 100 43.63 6.90 -10.96
C HIS A 100 44.82 7.51 -11.72
N LYS A 101 45.06 7.08 -12.96
CA LYS A 101 46.11 7.67 -13.82
C LYS A 101 45.83 9.13 -14.14
N ARG A 102 44.59 9.49 -14.49
CA ARG A 102 44.18 10.89 -14.69
C ARG A 102 44.47 11.74 -13.46
N ASP A 103 44.05 11.28 -12.27
CA ASP A 103 44.21 12.03 -11.02
C ASP A 103 45.68 12.13 -10.59
N PHE A 104 46.49 11.11 -10.89
CA PHE A 104 47.95 11.14 -10.72
C PHE A 104 48.60 12.23 -11.58
N PHE A 105 48.31 12.30 -12.89
CA PHE A 105 48.89 13.32 -13.77
C PHE A 105 48.40 14.73 -13.44
N HIS A 106 47.15 14.87 -12.96
CA HIS A 106 46.64 16.15 -12.46
C HIS A 106 47.43 16.65 -11.24
N LYS A 107 47.71 15.76 -10.27
CA LYS A 107 48.49 16.09 -9.07
C LYS A 107 49.95 16.42 -9.39
N LYS A 108 50.51 15.82 -10.44
CA LYS A 108 51.89 16.05 -10.89
C LYS A 108 52.04 17.32 -11.76
N GLY A 109 50.94 17.97 -12.15
CA GLY A 109 50.96 19.16 -13.01
C GLY A 109 51.22 18.89 -14.50
N GLU A 110 51.24 17.61 -14.92
CA GLU A 110 51.48 17.22 -16.32
C GLU A 110 50.20 17.35 -17.15
N MET A 111 49.96 18.54 -17.69
CA MET A 111 48.69 18.90 -18.33
C MET A 111 48.37 18.07 -19.59
N ASP A 112 49.37 17.69 -20.39
CA ASP A 112 49.16 16.91 -21.62
C ASP A 112 48.74 15.48 -21.32
N ASN A 113 49.42 14.83 -20.37
CA ASN A 113 49.06 13.49 -19.89
C ASN A 113 47.71 13.51 -19.17
N PHE A 114 47.41 14.55 -18.40
CA PHE A 114 46.09 14.75 -17.80
C PHE A 114 44.99 14.82 -18.87
N ARG A 115 45.16 15.64 -19.92
CA ARG A 115 44.18 15.77 -21.02
C ARG A 115 43.96 14.43 -21.73
N LYS A 116 45.04 13.69 -22.00
CA LYS A 116 44.99 12.35 -22.62
C LYS A 116 44.18 11.37 -21.76
N TRP A 117 44.49 11.26 -20.48
CA TRP A 117 43.79 10.35 -19.57
C TRP A 117 42.37 10.80 -19.22
N ARG A 118 42.11 12.11 -19.18
CA ARG A 118 40.75 12.66 -19.08
C ARG A 118 39.89 12.24 -20.27
N ASN A 119 40.40 12.40 -21.50
CA ASN A 119 39.68 12.00 -22.70
C ASN A 119 39.46 10.47 -22.74
N LYS A 120 40.47 9.69 -22.31
CA LYS A 120 40.35 8.23 -22.21
C LYS A 120 39.29 7.80 -21.19
N VAL A 121 39.25 8.43 -20.02
CA VAL A 121 38.20 8.18 -19.02
C VAL A 121 36.82 8.53 -19.57
N THR A 122 36.67 9.66 -20.26
CA THR A 122 35.39 10.05 -20.89
C THR A 122 34.95 9.04 -21.94
N GLU A 123 35.87 8.57 -22.78
CA GLU A 123 35.62 7.54 -23.79
C GLU A 123 35.15 6.22 -23.14
N LEU A 124 35.91 5.72 -22.16
CA LEU A 124 35.60 4.46 -21.46
C LEU A 124 34.24 4.53 -20.75
N ILE A 125 33.94 5.65 -20.08
CA ILE A 125 32.63 5.87 -19.43
C ILE A 125 31.51 5.89 -20.48
N ARG A 126 31.72 6.55 -21.62
CA ARG A 126 30.71 6.63 -22.68
C ARG A 126 30.40 5.26 -23.27
N ASN A 127 31.43 4.46 -23.55
CA ASN A 127 31.28 3.12 -24.10
C ASN A 127 30.64 2.18 -23.07
N ALA A 128 31.15 2.14 -21.84
CA ALA A 128 30.59 1.28 -20.79
C ALA A 128 29.12 1.61 -20.45
N LYS A 129 28.72 2.89 -20.49
CA LYS A 129 27.30 3.25 -20.39
C LYS A 129 26.49 2.74 -21.56
N ARG A 130 26.98 2.93 -22.79
CA ARG A 130 26.29 2.49 -24.01
C ARG A 130 26.06 0.99 -23.99
N ASP A 131 27.11 0.22 -23.72
CA ASP A 131 27.06 -1.24 -23.75
C ASP A 131 26.15 -1.76 -22.64
N TYR A 132 26.32 -1.28 -21.41
CA TYR A 132 25.44 -1.63 -20.28
C TYR A 132 23.96 -1.39 -20.57
N TYR A 133 23.60 -0.22 -21.12
CA TYR A 133 22.19 0.06 -21.39
C TYR A 133 21.66 -0.65 -22.63
N LYS A 134 22.51 -0.91 -23.63
CA LYS A 134 22.14 -1.69 -24.81
C LYS A 134 21.82 -3.13 -24.40
N GLU A 135 22.74 -3.79 -23.72
CA GLU A 135 22.54 -5.13 -23.16
C GLU A 135 21.31 -5.16 -22.25
N SER A 136 21.19 -4.17 -21.37
CA SER A 136 20.04 -4.08 -20.46
C SER A 136 18.69 -3.80 -21.15
N ILE A 137 18.64 -3.37 -22.41
CA ILE A 137 17.39 -3.24 -23.16
C ILE A 137 17.14 -4.50 -23.98
N GLU A 138 18.18 -5.04 -24.62
CA GLU A 138 18.12 -6.23 -25.48
C GLU A 138 17.82 -7.51 -24.67
N GLU A 139 18.34 -7.63 -23.44
CA GLU A 139 18.13 -8.80 -22.57
C GLU A 139 16.79 -8.77 -21.81
N ASN A 140 16.13 -7.61 -21.72
CA ASN A 140 14.91 -7.45 -20.92
C ASN A 140 13.66 -7.52 -21.80
N THR A 141 12.96 -8.64 -21.74
CA THR A 141 11.67 -8.84 -22.43
C THR A 141 10.48 -8.18 -21.72
N ARG A 142 10.66 -7.74 -20.47
CA ARG A 142 9.60 -7.15 -19.63
C ARG A 142 9.58 -5.63 -19.73
N THR A 143 8.43 -5.10 -20.13
CA THR A 143 8.17 -3.64 -20.23
C THR A 143 8.49 -2.89 -18.92
N SER A 144 8.24 -3.49 -17.75
CA SER A 144 8.56 -2.87 -16.45
C SER A 144 10.06 -2.64 -16.23
N ASP A 145 10.88 -3.58 -16.69
CA ASP A 145 12.33 -3.53 -16.53
C ASP A 145 12.93 -2.55 -17.55
N ILE A 146 12.39 -2.49 -18.77
CA ILE A 146 12.73 -1.48 -19.77
C ILE A 146 12.43 -0.06 -19.23
N TRP A 147 11.24 0.16 -18.65
CA TRP A 147 10.88 1.45 -18.05
C TRP A 147 11.77 1.84 -16.86
N LYS A 148 12.29 0.87 -16.12
CA LYS A 148 13.23 1.12 -15.02
C LYS A 148 14.56 1.68 -15.54
N HIS A 149 15.11 1.09 -16.60
CA HIS A 149 16.35 1.57 -17.23
C HIS A 149 16.14 2.92 -17.96
N LEU A 150 15.00 3.11 -18.63
CA LEU A 150 14.63 4.40 -19.23
C LEU A 150 14.54 5.53 -18.19
N LYS A 151 14.03 5.24 -16.99
CA LYS A 151 14.01 6.22 -15.90
C LYS A 151 15.41 6.62 -15.43
N GLU A 152 16.43 5.77 -15.58
CA GLU A 152 17.82 6.13 -15.28
C GLU A 152 18.40 7.14 -16.28
N PHE A 153 17.91 7.14 -17.53
CA PHE A 153 18.29 8.11 -18.57
C PHE A 153 17.63 9.48 -18.36
N THR A 154 16.38 9.49 -17.92
CA THR A 154 15.70 10.74 -17.59
C THR A 154 16.24 11.24 -16.25
N SER A 155 16.81 12.45 -16.18
CA SER A 155 17.43 13.05 -14.98
C SER A 155 16.53 13.17 -13.73
N ARG A 156 15.33 12.60 -13.73
CA ARG A 156 14.44 12.48 -12.58
C ARG A 156 14.90 11.33 -11.69
N LYS A 157 15.88 11.61 -10.84
CA LYS A 157 16.08 10.82 -9.63
C LYS A 157 14.83 10.97 -8.77
N ASN A 158 13.96 9.97 -8.76
CA ASN A 158 12.94 9.87 -7.74
C ASN A 158 13.66 9.58 -6.41
N GLU A 159 14.04 10.62 -5.66
CA GLU A 159 14.38 10.43 -4.25
C GLU A 159 13.14 9.86 -3.56
N THR A 160 13.18 8.58 -3.21
CA THR A 160 12.06 7.89 -2.55
C THR A 160 11.93 8.29 -1.09
N SER A 161 13.03 8.72 -0.45
CA SER A 161 13.03 9.11 0.95
C SER A 161 12.48 10.52 1.15
N ILE A 162 11.54 10.65 2.07
CA ILE A 162 11.09 11.94 2.61
C ILE A 162 12.20 12.41 3.54
N ASN A 163 12.92 13.46 3.14
CA ASN A 163 14.02 14.01 3.93
C ASN A 163 13.62 15.27 4.70
N PHE A 164 12.40 15.77 4.47
CA PHE A 164 11.87 17.00 5.03
C PHE A 164 10.34 17.01 4.92
N MET A 165 9.64 17.39 6.00
CA MET A 165 8.19 17.60 5.99
C MET A 165 7.84 18.80 6.87
N THR A 166 6.83 19.58 6.46
CA THR A 166 6.25 20.65 7.27
C THR A 166 4.79 20.35 7.58
N HIS A 167 4.41 20.38 8.86
CA HIS A 167 3.02 20.21 9.32
C HIS A 167 2.77 21.15 10.51
N ASN A 168 1.66 21.90 10.51
CA ASN A 168 1.28 22.86 11.55
C ASN A 168 2.38 23.88 11.92
N GLY A 169 3.16 24.34 10.94
CA GLY A 169 4.25 25.30 11.15
C GLY A 169 5.54 24.70 11.72
N ILE A 170 5.55 23.40 12.03
CA ILE A 170 6.73 22.65 12.46
C ILE A 170 7.35 21.97 11.24
N SER A 171 8.67 22.09 11.07
CA SER A 171 9.42 21.43 10.01
C SER A 171 10.45 20.49 10.61
N SER A 172 10.53 19.26 10.11
CA SER A 172 11.53 18.28 10.54
C SER A 172 12.20 17.57 9.37
N GLU A 173 13.47 17.21 9.58
CA GLU A 173 14.26 16.32 8.73
C GLU A 173 14.52 14.95 9.38
N ASP A 174 14.03 14.72 10.61
CA ASP A 174 14.17 13.44 11.30
C ASP A 174 13.09 12.45 10.80
N PRO A 175 13.47 11.23 10.38
CA PRO A 175 12.52 10.25 9.84
C PRO A 175 11.39 9.87 10.81
N ASN A 176 11.65 9.80 12.12
CA ASN A 176 10.61 9.43 13.09
C ASN A 176 9.65 10.59 13.32
N GLU A 177 10.16 11.81 13.41
CA GLU A 177 9.33 13.01 13.50
C GLU A 177 8.47 13.19 12.24
N ILE A 178 9.05 13.02 11.04
CA ILE A 178 8.30 13.04 9.77
C ILE A 178 7.20 11.98 9.77
N ALA A 179 7.49 10.75 10.22
CA ALA A 179 6.49 9.68 10.30
C ALA A 179 5.35 10.04 11.27
N ASN A 180 5.67 10.62 12.44
CA ASN A 180 4.69 11.07 13.41
C ASN A 180 3.84 12.23 12.89
N MET A 181 4.46 13.24 12.25
CA MET A 181 3.76 14.36 11.61
C MET A 181 2.80 13.88 10.51
N TYR A 182 3.22 12.89 9.73
CA TYR A 182 2.34 12.30 8.72
C TYR A 182 1.19 11.50 9.35
N ASN A 183 1.46 10.75 10.43
CA ASN A 183 0.40 10.04 11.15
C ASN A 183 -0.64 11.00 11.73
N ASP A 184 -0.17 12.08 12.35
CA ASP A 184 -1.03 13.13 12.90
C ASP A 184 -1.90 13.78 11.82
N PHE A 185 -1.30 14.11 10.66
CA PHE A 185 -2.04 14.62 9.51
C PHE A 185 -3.13 13.65 9.02
N ILE A 186 -2.81 12.36 8.85
CA ILE A 186 -3.77 11.36 8.35
C ILE A 186 -4.89 11.11 9.37
N THR A 187 -4.55 11.00 10.66
CA THR A 187 -5.54 10.73 11.70
C THR A 187 -6.53 11.88 11.90
N ASN A 188 -6.10 13.12 11.65
CA ASN A 188 -6.91 14.32 11.82
C ASN A 188 -7.52 14.87 10.51
N ILE A 189 -7.18 14.30 9.35
CA ILE A 189 -7.62 14.79 8.03
C ILE A 189 -9.14 14.96 7.91
N SER A 190 -9.90 14.05 8.52
CA SER A 190 -11.36 14.06 8.53
C SER A 190 -11.91 15.17 9.40
N LYS A 191 -11.31 15.41 10.58
CA LYS A 191 -11.74 16.47 11.51
C LYS A 191 -11.49 17.87 10.94
N THR A 192 -10.41 18.05 10.20
CA THR A 192 -10.07 19.36 9.60
C THR A 192 -10.96 19.70 8.40
N LEU A 193 -11.51 18.70 7.72
CA LEU A 193 -12.27 18.88 6.47
C LEU A 193 -13.80 18.80 6.66
N ILE A 194 -14.26 18.16 7.73
CA ILE A 194 -15.69 18.08 8.06
C ILE A 194 -16.04 19.29 8.94
N ASP A 195 -16.80 20.23 8.39
CA ASP A 195 -17.41 21.31 9.16
C ASP A 195 -18.55 20.72 10.01
N GLU A 196 -18.40 20.74 11.34
CA GLU A 196 -19.39 20.17 12.28
C GLU A 196 -20.78 20.81 12.15
N ASN A 197 -20.88 21.97 11.50
CA ASN A 197 -22.12 22.72 11.31
C ASN A 197 -23.01 22.23 10.16
N GLN A 198 -22.52 21.31 9.31
CA GLN A 198 -23.32 20.72 8.23
C GLN A 198 -23.82 19.32 8.62
N ARG A 199 -24.84 19.27 9.48
CA ARG A 199 -25.66 18.05 9.63
C ARG A 199 -26.58 17.94 8.42
N GLU A 200 -26.10 17.32 7.35
CA GLU A 200 -26.97 16.94 6.25
C GLU A 200 -27.98 15.91 6.75
N THR A 201 -29.27 16.25 6.59
CA THR A 201 -30.34 15.28 6.80
C THR A 201 -30.35 14.36 5.58
N LEU A 202 -30.11 13.06 5.78
CA LEU A 202 -30.25 12.11 4.67
C LEU A 202 -31.70 12.08 4.20
N GLU A 203 -31.92 12.36 2.92
CA GLU A 203 -33.19 12.01 2.28
C GLU A 203 -33.27 10.48 2.16
N THR A 204 -33.95 9.86 3.13
CA THR A 204 -34.05 8.40 3.25
C THR A 204 -35.15 7.81 2.36
N ALA A 205 -36.18 8.60 2.04
CA ALA A 205 -37.37 8.13 1.33
C ALA A 205 -37.06 7.55 -0.06
N HIS A 206 -36.20 8.21 -0.84
CA HIS A 206 -35.83 7.72 -2.18
C HIS A 206 -35.08 6.38 -2.11
N ILE A 207 -34.14 6.25 -1.18
CA ILE A 207 -33.35 5.02 -1.00
C ILE A 207 -34.26 3.86 -0.58
N VAL A 208 -35.12 4.09 0.41
CA VAL A 208 -36.06 3.06 0.91
C VAL A 208 -37.02 2.63 -0.21
N ASN A 209 -37.54 3.56 -1.00
CA ASN A 209 -38.42 3.24 -2.12
C ASN A 209 -37.69 2.48 -3.22
N PHE A 210 -36.46 2.86 -3.55
CA PHE A 210 -35.61 2.14 -4.51
C PHE A 210 -35.37 0.70 -4.05
N VAL A 211 -34.91 0.49 -2.81
CA VAL A 211 -34.66 -0.85 -2.27
C VAL A 211 -35.94 -1.67 -2.23
N ARG A 212 -37.06 -1.10 -1.76
CA ARG A 212 -38.36 -1.79 -1.71
C ARG A 212 -38.88 -2.20 -3.09
N SER A 213 -38.61 -1.40 -4.13
CA SER A 213 -39.00 -1.74 -5.51
C SER A 213 -38.25 -2.95 -6.09
N LYS A 214 -37.08 -3.26 -5.53
CA LYS A 214 -36.20 -4.34 -5.98
C LYS A 214 -36.25 -5.57 -5.08
N ASN A 215 -36.32 -5.36 -3.77
CA ASN A 215 -36.40 -6.39 -2.74
C ASN A 215 -37.81 -6.39 -2.11
N SER A 216 -38.83 -6.71 -2.92
CA SER A 216 -40.24 -6.70 -2.50
C SER A 216 -40.56 -7.70 -1.38
N MET A 217 -39.78 -8.77 -1.28
CA MET A 217 -39.93 -9.79 -0.23
C MET A 217 -39.28 -9.39 1.10
N ASN A 218 -38.62 -8.22 1.16
CA ASN A 218 -37.95 -7.71 2.35
C ASN A 218 -36.93 -8.71 2.94
N ILE A 219 -36.20 -9.41 2.05
CA ILE A 219 -35.19 -10.38 2.45
C ILE A 219 -34.02 -9.61 3.06
N LYS A 220 -33.68 -9.92 4.31
CA LYS A 220 -32.57 -9.28 5.00
C LYS A 220 -31.24 -9.91 4.62
N PHE A 221 -30.22 -9.08 4.47
CA PHE A 221 -28.84 -9.52 4.36
C PHE A 221 -28.30 -9.92 5.73
N SER A 222 -27.67 -11.09 5.79
CA SER A 222 -26.92 -11.57 6.95
C SER A 222 -25.63 -12.24 6.48
N PHE A 223 -24.52 -12.03 7.20
CA PHE A 223 -23.27 -12.73 6.90
C PHE A 223 -23.36 -14.20 7.29
N ASN A 224 -23.09 -15.07 6.33
CA ASN A 224 -22.92 -16.50 6.55
C ASN A 224 -21.50 -16.84 6.99
N HIS A 225 -21.34 -17.98 7.65
CA HIS A 225 -20.04 -18.53 8.02
C HIS A 225 -19.20 -18.90 6.78
N ILE A 226 -17.88 -18.75 6.91
CA ILE A 226 -16.91 -19.21 5.94
C ILE A 226 -16.69 -20.73 6.06
N SER A 227 -16.62 -21.43 4.94
CA SER A 227 -16.30 -22.85 4.93
C SER A 227 -14.79 -23.08 5.06
N GLU A 228 -14.40 -24.25 5.57
CA GLU A 228 -13.00 -24.63 5.66
C GLU A 228 -12.33 -24.70 4.27
N GLU A 229 -13.08 -25.19 3.26
CA GLU A 229 -12.64 -25.28 1.87
C GLU A 229 -12.42 -23.89 1.25
N GLU A 230 -13.31 -22.92 1.55
CA GLU A 230 -13.15 -21.54 1.08
C GLU A 230 -11.88 -20.91 1.67
N VAL A 231 -11.62 -21.11 2.97
CA VAL A 231 -10.38 -20.62 3.60
C VAL A 231 -9.14 -21.24 2.95
N LEU A 232 -9.16 -22.55 2.71
CA LEU A 232 -8.07 -23.26 2.04
C LEU A 232 -7.83 -22.72 0.61
N ASP A 233 -8.90 -22.50 -0.16
CA ASP A 233 -8.83 -21.92 -1.50
C ASP A 233 -8.23 -20.50 -1.47
N LEU A 234 -8.69 -19.65 -0.54
CA LEU A 234 -8.19 -18.29 -0.37
C LEU A 234 -6.71 -18.27 0.03
N LEU A 235 -6.28 -19.14 0.94
CA LEU A 235 -4.88 -19.28 1.35
C LEU A 235 -3.97 -19.77 0.21
N THR A 236 -4.43 -20.77 -0.55
CA THR A 236 -3.65 -21.33 -1.66
C THR A 236 -3.55 -20.37 -2.85
N LYS A 237 -4.54 -19.49 -3.07
CA LYS A 237 -4.53 -18.46 -4.11
C LYS A 237 -3.81 -17.15 -3.72
N LEU A 238 -3.20 -17.08 -2.54
CA LEU A 238 -2.46 -15.89 -2.11
C LEU A 238 -1.33 -15.52 -3.08
N ASN A 239 -1.24 -14.22 -3.39
CA ASN A 239 -0.13 -13.68 -4.18
C ASN A 239 1.12 -13.49 -3.30
N ILE A 240 2.06 -14.42 -3.45
CA ILE A 240 3.31 -14.48 -2.66
C ILE A 240 4.22 -13.25 -2.82
N LYS A 241 4.01 -12.42 -3.87
CA LYS A 241 4.82 -11.22 -4.13
C LYS A 241 4.36 -9.99 -3.34
N LYS A 242 3.22 -10.08 -2.63
CA LYS A 242 2.70 -8.98 -1.82
C LYS A 242 3.48 -8.87 -0.51
N SER A 243 3.62 -7.65 -0.01
CA SER A 243 4.29 -7.35 1.25
C SER A 243 3.48 -7.85 2.45
N ALA A 244 4.19 -8.16 3.55
CA ALA A 244 3.58 -8.44 4.84
C ALA A 244 2.95 -7.18 5.45
N GLY A 245 1.93 -7.37 6.29
CA GLY A 245 1.29 -6.30 7.05
C GLY A 245 2.06 -5.97 8.34
N ALA A 246 1.38 -5.33 9.29
CA ALA A 246 1.96 -5.02 10.61
C ALA A 246 2.38 -6.26 11.41
N ASP A 247 1.77 -7.42 11.12
CA ASP A 247 2.07 -8.72 11.71
C ASP A 247 3.41 -9.33 11.26
N ASN A 248 4.07 -8.75 10.24
CA ASN A 248 5.29 -9.27 9.63
C ASN A 248 5.17 -10.73 9.11
N ILE A 249 3.93 -11.19 8.85
CA ILE A 249 3.66 -12.51 8.27
C ILE A 249 3.38 -12.35 6.78
N GLY A 250 4.31 -12.83 5.97
CA GLY A 250 4.21 -12.75 4.51
C GLY A 250 3.20 -13.75 3.93
N PRO A 251 2.53 -13.41 2.81
CA PRO A 251 1.59 -14.31 2.13
C PRO A 251 2.22 -15.64 1.71
N LYS A 252 3.53 -15.66 1.42
CA LYS A 252 4.26 -16.90 1.09
C LYS A 252 4.14 -17.95 2.19
N ILE A 253 4.34 -17.55 3.44
CA ILE A 253 4.37 -18.49 4.58
C ILE A 253 2.97 -18.99 4.91
N LEU A 254 1.96 -18.12 4.84
CA LEU A 254 0.56 -18.52 5.00
C LEU A 254 0.11 -19.48 3.90
N LYS A 255 0.56 -19.28 2.66
CA LYS A 255 0.28 -20.19 1.55
C LYS A 255 0.94 -21.56 1.75
N ILE A 256 2.17 -21.61 2.25
CA ILE A 256 2.85 -22.87 2.59
C ILE A 256 2.08 -23.58 3.72
N ALA A 257 1.76 -22.87 4.80
CA ALA A 257 1.06 -23.39 5.96
C ALA A 257 -0.43 -23.72 5.72
N ALA A 258 -0.97 -23.37 4.55
CA ALA A 258 -2.40 -23.46 4.24
C ALA A 258 -3.05 -24.81 4.57
N PRO A 259 -2.44 -25.97 4.26
CA PRO A 259 -3.02 -27.29 4.57
C PRO A 259 -3.19 -27.58 6.06
N ILE A 260 -2.59 -26.79 6.95
CA ILE A 260 -2.65 -26.98 8.40
C ILE A 260 -3.50 -25.87 9.03
N ILE A 261 -3.30 -24.62 8.61
CA ILE A 261 -3.92 -23.46 9.29
C ILE A 261 -5.33 -23.14 8.80
N PHE A 262 -5.84 -23.78 7.74
CA PHE A 262 -7.17 -23.43 7.21
C PHE A 262 -8.29 -23.61 8.26
N LYS A 263 -8.24 -24.68 9.06
CA LYS A 263 -9.22 -24.94 10.14
C LYS A 263 -9.19 -23.93 11.29
N PRO A 264 -8.03 -23.60 11.88
CA PRO A 264 -8.01 -22.58 12.92
C PRO A 264 -8.40 -21.19 12.41
N ILE A 265 -8.03 -20.85 11.16
CA ILE A 265 -8.43 -19.57 10.57
C ILE A 265 -9.94 -19.52 10.28
N SER A 266 -10.55 -20.59 9.76
CA SER A 266 -12.01 -20.65 9.57
C SER A 266 -12.75 -20.51 10.89
N HIS A 267 -12.25 -21.15 11.95
CA HIS A 267 -12.83 -21.02 13.29
C HIS A 267 -12.78 -19.58 13.80
N ILE A 268 -11.64 -18.89 13.70
CA ILE A 268 -11.52 -17.49 14.14
C ILE A 268 -12.44 -16.56 13.35
N ILE A 269 -12.54 -16.75 12.03
CA ILE A 269 -13.44 -15.96 11.17
C ILE A 269 -14.91 -16.22 11.56
N ASN A 270 -15.31 -17.48 11.73
CA ASN A 270 -16.68 -17.82 12.11
C ASN A 270 -17.02 -17.34 13.52
N LEU A 271 -16.08 -17.39 14.46
CA LEU A 271 -16.23 -16.79 15.78
C LEU A 271 -16.42 -15.28 15.68
N SER A 272 -15.69 -14.61 14.77
CA SER A 272 -15.83 -13.17 14.50
C SER A 272 -17.22 -12.82 13.96
N ILE A 273 -17.74 -13.62 13.04
CA ILE A 273 -19.09 -13.45 12.48
C ILE A 273 -20.15 -13.67 13.56
N ALA A 274 -20.06 -14.78 14.31
CA ALA A 274 -21.02 -15.12 15.35
C ALA A 274 -21.09 -14.08 16.49
N THR A 275 -19.93 -13.51 16.86
CA THR A 275 -19.83 -12.49 17.92
C THR A 275 -19.93 -11.06 17.41
N CYS A 276 -20.15 -10.86 16.10
CA CYS A 276 -20.19 -9.56 15.44
C CYS A 276 -18.95 -8.68 15.72
N THR A 277 -17.78 -9.31 15.91
CA THR A 277 -16.55 -8.64 16.34
C THR A 277 -15.42 -8.90 15.36
N PHE A 278 -14.92 -7.84 14.74
CA PHE A 278 -13.77 -7.91 13.83
C PHE A 278 -12.46 -7.76 14.62
N PRO A 279 -11.51 -8.72 14.54
CA PRO A 279 -10.30 -8.71 15.36
C PRO A 279 -9.43 -7.45 15.18
N ASP A 280 -8.93 -6.89 16.27
CA ASP A 280 -8.18 -5.64 16.28
C ASP A 280 -6.85 -5.74 15.55
N LYS A 281 -6.08 -6.83 15.77
CA LYS A 281 -4.82 -7.06 15.07
C LYS A 281 -4.98 -7.21 13.56
N MET A 282 -6.16 -7.63 13.07
CA MET A 282 -6.44 -7.67 11.64
C MET A 282 -6.65 -6.27 11.05
N LYS A 283 -7.10 -5.29 11.85
CA LYS A 283 -7.28 -3.90 11.43
C LYS A 283 -5.97 -3.09 11.39
N GLU A 284 -4.88 -3.61 11.95
CA GLU A 284 -3.60 -2.90 12.04
C GLU A 284 -2.87 -2.87 10.69
N ALA A 285 -2.95 -1.73 9.99
CA ALA A 285 -2.25 -1.54 8.72
C ALA A 285 -0.85 -0.93 8.89
N LYS A 286 0.12 -1.43 8.09
CA LYS A 286 1.38 -0.73 7.84
C LYS A 286 1.13 0.35 6.77
N ILE A 287 1.32 1.62 7.10
CA ILE A 287 1.08 2.74 6.18
C ILE A 287 2.37 3.08 5.44
N THR A 288 2.32 3.08 4.10
CA THR A 288 3.42 3.53 3.23
C THR A 288 2.96 4.72 2.40
N PRO A 289 3.49 5.93 2.63
CA PRO A 289 3.07 7.12 1.90
C PRO A 289 3.63 7.14 0.47
N ILE A 290 2.78 7.39 -0.53
CA ILE A 290 3.18 7.60 -1.92
C ILE A 290 2.89 9.04 -2.33
N TYR A 291 3.92 9.78 -2.72
CA TYR A 291 3.77 11.18 -3.12
C TYR A 291 3.26 11.35 -4.55
N LYS A 292 2.45 12.39 -4.76
CA LYS A 292 2.05 12.91 -6.07
C LYS A 292 2.21 14.44 -6.05
N GLY A 293 3.33 14.94 -6.60
CA GLY A 293 3.65 16.38 -6.62
C GLY A 293 4.82 16.74 -5.71
N ASP A 294 4.71 17.86 -4.99
CA ASP A 294 5.74 18.32 -4.05
C ASP A 294 5.79 17.45 -2.79
N LYS A 295 7.00 17.13 -2.35
CA LYS A 295 7.29 16.23 -1.22
C LYS A 295 7.26 16.94 0.14
N SER A 296 7.33 18.28 0.16
CA SER A 296 7.37 19.01 1.42
C SER A 296 6.01 19.05 2.14
N THR A 297 4.92 18.83 1.40
CA THR A 297 3.54 18.97 1.88
C THR A 297 2.88 17.61 2.16
N PRO A 298 2.41 17.34 3.39
CA PRO A 298 1.72 16.09 3.75
C PRO A 298 0.53 15.73 2.86
N GLY A 299 -0.24 16.73 2.42
CA GLY A 299 -1.43 16.56 1.57
C GLY A 299 -1.15 15.97 0.18
N ASN A 300 0.10 15.98 -0.28
CA ASN A 300 0.49 15.39 -1.56
C ASN A 300 0.80 13.89 -1.47
N TYR A 301 0.75 13.31 -0.26
CA TYR A 301 0.99 11.89 -0.04
C TYR A 301 -0.32 11.12 0.08
N ARG A 302 -0.45 10.08 -0.74
CA ARG A 302 -1.51 9.07 -0.62
C ARG A 302 -1.05 7.97 0.33
N PRO A 303 -1.75 7.72 1.45
CA PRO A 303 -1.41 6.62 2.32
C PRO A 303 -1.79 5.29 1.63
N ILE A 304 -0.84 4.36 1.52
CA ILE A 304 -1.15 2.96 1.19
C ILE A 304 -1.13 2.16 2.46
N SER A 305 -2.29 1.62 2.83
CA SER A 305 -2.47 0.74 3.97
C SER A 305 -2.22 -0.72 3.57
N ILE A 306 -1.16 -1.32 4.11
CA ILE A 306 -0.86 -2.74 3.95
C ILE A 306 -1.39 -3.48 5.16
N LEU A 307 -2.58 -4.06 5.00
CA LEU A 307 -3.22 -4.89 6.02
C LEU A 307 -2.58 -6.29 6.15
N PRO A 308 -2.68 -6.93 7.33
CA PRO A 308 -2.36 -8.32 7.55
C PRO A 308 -3.01 -9.21 6.49
N THR A 309 -2.32 -10.26 6.08
CA THR A 309 -2.83 -11.13 5.01
C THR A 309 -4.11 -11.85 5.43
N LEU A 310 -4.22 -12.23 6.71
CA LEU A 310 -5.43 -12.85 7.25
C LEU A 310 -6.65 -11.90 7.25
N SER A 311 -6.44 -10.59 7.48
CA SER A 311 -7.51 -9.58 7.36
C SER A 311 -8.12 -9.60 5.97
N LYS A 312 -7.28 -9.68 4.93
CA LYS A 312 -7.73 -9.70 3.53
C LYS A 312 -8.54 -10.95 3.18
N ILE A 313 -8.27 -12.08 3.84
CA ILE A 313 -9.05 -13.31 3.66
C ILE A 313 -10.46 -13.08 4.20
N PHE A 314 -10.56 -12.54 5.42
CA PHE A 314 -11.85 -12.23 6.04
C PHE A 314 -12.63 -11.16 5.27
N GLU A 315 -11.99 -10.04 4.93
CA GLU A 315 -12.59 -8.97 4.14
C GLU A 315 -13.08 -9.45 2.78
N LYS A 316 -12.33 -10.33 2.11
CA LYS A 316 -12.73 -10.87 0.81
C LYS A 316 -14.00 -11.72 0.91
N HIS A 317 -14.13 -12.51 1.97
CA HIS A 317 -15.34 -13.28 2.23
C HIS A 317 -16.55 -12.36 2.48
N LEU A 318 -16.41 -11.38 3.39
CA LEU A 318 -17.47 -10.40 3.66
C LEU A 318 -17.86 -9.61 2.40
N ALA A 319 -16.87 -9.10 1.67
CA ALA A 319 -17.09 -8.31 0.46
C ALA A 319 -17.75 -9.13 -0.66
N SER A 320 -17.45 -10.43 -0.75
CA SER A 320 -18.11 -11.32 -1.71
C SER A 320 -19.59 -11.48 -1.39
N GLN A 321 -19.94 -11.72 -0.11
CA GLN A 321 -21.34 -11.85 0.29
C GLN A 321 -22.13 -10.55 0.06
N ILE A 322 -21.57 -9.40 0.44
CA ILE A 322 -22.18 -8.08 0.17
C ILE A 322 -22.42 -7.90 -1.33
N ARG A 323 -21.41 -8.19 -2.16
CA ARG A 323 -21.51 -8.00 -3.61
C ARG A 323 -22.58 -8.90 -4.22
N ASN A 324 -22.62 -10.17 -3.82
CA ASN A 324 -23.62 -11.12 -4.30
C ASN A 324 -25.03 -10.62 -3.96
N TYR A 325 -25.28 -10.25 -2.70
CA TYR A 325 -26.57 -9.68 -2.30
C TYR A 325 -26.95 -8.42 -3.10
N LEU A 326 -26.03 -7.47 -3.27
CA LEU A 326 -26.31 -6.26 -4.04
C LEU A 326 -26.61 -6.55 -5.52
N ASN A 327 -25.97 -7.58 -6.10
CA ASN A 327 -26.19 -7.97 -7.48
C ASN A 327 -27.48 -8.79 -7.66
N ASP A 328 -27.75 -9.75 -6.77
CA ASP A 328 -28.91 -10.64 -6.81
C ASP A 328 -30.22 -9.86 -6.72
N PHE A 329 -30.21 -8.76 -5.97
CA PHE A 329 -31.35 -7.83 -5.84
C PHE A 329 -31.24 -6.59 -6.74
N ASP A 330 -30.25 -6.46 -7.62
CA ASP A 330 -30.04 -5.28 -8.50
C ASP A 330 -30.10 -3.93 -7.73
N LEU A 331 -29.45 -3.90 -6.56
CA LEU A 331 -29.44 -2.76 -5.62
C LEU A 331 -28.36 -1.72 -5.95
N LEU A 332 -27.67 -1.87 -7.09
CA LEU A 332 -26.71 -0.92 -7.61
C LEU A 332 -27.26 -0.25 -8.86
N VAL A 333 -27.06 1.06 -8.96
CA VAL A 333 -27.44 1.83 -10.15
C VAL A 333 -26.67 1.30 -11.37
N LYS A 334 -27.35 1.15 -12.52
CA LYS A 334 -26.80 0.50 -13.73
C LYS A 334 -25.62 1.27 -14.31
N GLU A 335 -25.62 2.59 -14.15
CA GLU A 335 -24.60 3.51 -14.63
C GLU A 335 -23.32 3.48 -13.78
N GLN A 336 -23.36 2.90 -12.57
CA GLN A 336 -22.16 2.70 -11.76
C GLN A 336 -21.25 1.68 -12.45
N SER A 337 -20.05 2.11 -12.86
CA SER A 337 -19.04 1.22 -13.48
C SER A 337 -17.82 0.97 -12.59
N GLY A 338 -17.55 1.87 -11.64
CA GLY A 338 -16.43 1.71 -10.71
C GLY A 338 -16.65 0.53 -9.76
N PHE A 339 -15.61 -0.28 -9.55
CA PHE A 339 -15.58 -1.40 -8.61
C PHE A 339 -16.64 -2.51 -8.84
N ARG A 340 -17.18 -2.61 -10.06
CA ARG A 340 -18.10 -3.69 -10.44
C ARG A 340 -17.40 -4.73 -11.30
N GLU A 341 -17.76 -5.99 -11.08
CA GLU A 341 -17.33 -7.10 -11.94
C GLU A 341 -17.92 -6.90 -13.33
N HIS A 342 -17.14 -7.22 -14.38
CA HIS A 342 -17.51 -7.02 -15.79
C HIS A 342 -17.69 -5.56 -16.27
N HIS A 343 -17.39 -4.56 -15.43
CA HIS A 343 -17.30 -3.16 -15.83
C HIS A 343 -15.84 -2.70 -15.89
N SER A 344 -15.52 -1.76 -16.79
CA SER A 344 -14.20 -1.14 -16.90
C SER A 344 -14.29 0.35 -17.23
N CYS A 345 -13.19 1.08 -17.11
CA CYS A 345 -13.13 2.48 -17.56
C CYS A 345 -13.46 2.60 -19.05
N MET A 346 -13.09 1.60 -19.85
CA MET A 346 -13.38 1.57 -21.28
C MET A 346 -14.87 1.42 -21.55
N SER A 347 -15.55 0.49 -20.88
CA SER A 347 -17.00 0.31 -21.07
C SER A 347 -17.80 1.55 -20.66
N ALA A 348 -17.39 2.22 -19.58
CA ALA A 348 -18.00 3.48 -19.15
C ALA A 348 -17.79 4.59 -20.19
N LEU A 349 -16.56 4.76 -20.69
CA LEU A 349 -16.23 5.77 -21.68
C LEU A 349 -16.97 5.52 -23.00
N THR A 350 -16.98 4.29 -23.49
CA THR A 350 -17.72 3.90 -24.71
C THR A 350 -19.19 4.26 -24.59
N LYS A 351 -19.84 3.89 -23.47
CA LYS A 351 -21.25 4.21 -23.24
C LYS A 351 -21.52 5.71 -23.20
N MET A 352 -20.64 6.48 -22.52
CA MET A 352 -20.75 7.94 -22.49
C MET A 352 -20.62 8.53 -23.90
N THR A 353 -19.62 8.10 -24.68
CA THR A 353 -19.40 8.61 -26.04
C THR A 353 -20.53 8.26 -27.00
N GLU A 354 -21.09 7.05 -26.92
CA GLU A 354 -22.24 6.66 -27.75
C GLU A 354 -23.47 7.49 -27.42
N ASN A 355 -23.74 7.69 -26.12
CA ASN A 355 -24.85 8.54 -25.71
C ASN A 355 -24.68 9.97 -26.23
N TRP A 356 -23.47 10.54 -26.14
CA TRP A 356 -23.20 11.89 -26.66
C TRP A 356 -23.38 11.97 -28.18
N LEU A 357 -22.88 10.99 -28.92
CA LEU A 357 -23.03 10.94 -30.38
C LEU A 357 -24.50 10.82 -30.78
N SER A 358 -25.26 9.96 -30.12
CA SER A 358 -26.69 9.79 -30.39
C SER A 358 -27.50 11.08 -30.15
N GLU A 359 -27.19 11.83 -29.10
CA GLU A 359 -27.87 13.10 -28.82
C GLU A 359 -27.50 14.17 -29.85
N ILE A 360 -26.23 14.20 -30.29
CA ILE A 360 -25.77 15.09 -31.36
C ILE A 360 -26.48 14.76 -32.68
N ASP A 361 -26.61 13.48 -33.02
CA ASP A 361 -27.30 13.02 -34.24
C ASP A 361 -28.79 13.39 -34.23
N ASN A 362 -29.41 13.42 -33.05
CA ASN A 362 -30.79 13.87 -32.85
C ASN A 362 -30.95 15.41 -32.89
N GLY A 363 -29.87 16.16 -33.07
CA GLY A 363 -29.88 17.63 -33.08
C GLY A 363 -29.94 18.27 -31.68
N ASN A 364 -29.74 17.49 -30.61
CA ASN A 364 -29.75 17.98 -29.24
C ASN A 364 -28.38 18.55 -28.84
N LEU A 365 -28.40 19.58 -27.99
CA LEU A 365 -27.17 20.15 -27.42
C LEU A 365 -26.70 19.28 -26.24
N THR A 366 -25.48 18.74 -26.36
CA THR A 366 -24.90 17.85 -25.33
C THR A 366 -23.86 18.59 -24.49
N GLY A 367 -23.97 18.50 -23.17
CA GLY A 367 -22.99 19.01 -22.20
C GLY A 367 -22.62 17.95 -21.17
N THR A 368 -21.41 18.00 -20.63
CA THR A 368 -20.93 17.07 -19.59
C THR A 368 -20.39 17.83 -18.39
N VAL A 369 -20.79 17.40 -17.19
CA VAL A 369 -20.27 17.91 -15.92
C VAL A 369 -19.43 16.82 -15.26
N TYR A 370 -18.18 17.13 -14.94
CA TYR A 370 -17.28 16.23 -14.22
C TYR A 370 -17.24 16.63 -12.75
N LEU A 371 -17.55 15.67 -11.87
CA LEU A 371 -17.49 15.82 -10.43
C LEU A 371 -16.41 14.88 -9.88
N ASP A 372 -15.54 15.39 -9.01
CA ASP A 372 -14.53 14.58 -8.32
C ASP A 372 -14.61 14.83 -6.81
N PHE A 373 -14.64 13.74 -6.03
CA PHE A 373 -14.71 13.82 -4.58
C PHE A 373 -13.31 13.95 -4.00
N SER A 374 -13.08 15.03 -3.24
CA SER A 374 -11.84 15.19 -2.49
C SER A 374 -11.74 14.13 -1.39
N LYS A 375 -10.68 13.30 -1.42
CA LYS A 375 -10.39 12.30 -0.37
C LYS A 375 -11.59 11.40 -0.02
N ALA A 376 -12.28 10.91 -1.05
CA ALA A 376 -13.54 10.20 -0.93
C ALA A 376 -13.58 9.10 0.15
N PHE A 377 -12.51 8.30 0.29
CA PHE A 377 -12.44 7.22 1.30
C PHE A 377 -12.21 7.74 2.72
N ASP A 378 -11.43 8.81 2.88
CA ASP A 378 -11.06 9.35 4.20
C ASP A 378 -12.20 10.18 4.83
N LEU A 379 -13.16 10.64 4.00
CA LEU A 379 -14.29 11.48 4.40
C LEU A 379 -15.62 10.73 4.50
N VAL A 380 -15.63 9.41 4.34
CA VAL A 380 -16.87 8.63 4.51
C VAL A 380 -17.31 8.70 5.97
N ASN A 381 -18.49 9.25 6.22
CA ASN A 381 -19.12 9.20 7.54
C ASN A 381 -19.64 7.78 7.81
N HIS A 382 -19.06 7.10 8.79
CA HIS A 382 -19.40 5.71 9.11
C HIS A 382 -20.83 5.56 9.66
N ASP A 383 -21.36 6.54 10.38
CA ASP A 383 -22.74 6.49 10.90
C ASP A 383 -23.76 6.57 9.76
N ILE A 384 -23.52 7.48 8.80
CA ILE A 384 -24.33 7.61 7.59
C ILE A 384 -24.27 6.32 6.74
N LEU A 385 -23.08 5.74 6.60
CA LEU A 385 -22.89 4.49 5.88
C LEU A 385 -23.70 3.35 6.52
N LEU A 386 -23.65 3.20 7.85
CA LEU A 386 -24.40 2.18 8.57
C LEU A 386 -25.92 2.39 8.45
N GLN A 387 -26.40 3.64 8.52
CA GLN A 387 -27.80 3.96 8.27
C GLN A 387 -28.24 3.60 6.84
N LYS A 388 -27.40 3.87 5.83
CA LYS A 388 -27.68 3.45 4.44
C LYS A 388 -27.74 1.93 4.35
N LEU A 389 -26.80 1.19 4.94
CA LEU A 389 -26.82 -0.28 4.92
C LEU A 389 -28.08 -0.85 5.58
N GLN A 390 -28.56 -0.22 6.65
CA GLN A 390 -29.84 -0.58 7.26
C GLN A 390 -31.02 -0.41 6.28
N MET A 391 -31.04 0.66 5.48
CA MET A 391 -32.05 0.87 4.44
C MET A 391 -31.95 -0.17 3.31
N TYR A 392 -30.76 -0.72 3.08
CA TYR A 392 -30.49 -1.83 2.16
C TYR A 392 -30.84 -3.21 2.75
N GLN A 393 -31.55 -3.24 3.89
CA GLN A 393 -32.01 -4.44 4.60
C GLN A 393 -30.88 -5.31 5.19
N PHE A 394 -29.77 -4.70 5.61
CA PHE A 394 -28.78 -5.40 6.42
C PHE A 394 -29.33 -5.63 7.84
N ASP A 395 -29.15 -6.84 8.37
CA ASP A 395 -29.54 -7.16 9.74
C ASP A 395 -28.60 -6.52 10.79
N ASP A 396 -29.07 -6.49 12.03
CA ASP A 396 -28.35 -5.84 13.13
C ASP A 396 -26.99 -6.50 13.40
N SER A 397 -26.90 -7.83 13.25
CA SER A 397 -25.66 -8.59 13.41
C SER A 397 -24.60 -8.18 12.39
N SER A 398 -24.98 -8.07 11.11
CA SER A 398 -24.09 -7.65 10.02
C SER A 398 -23.68 -6.20 10.17
N LEU A 399 -24.60 -5.33 10.57
CA LEU A 399 -24.30 -3.92 10.86
C LEU A 399 -23.32 -3.80 12.04
N ASN A 400 -23.48 -4.60 13.10
CA ASN A 400 -22.57 -4.62 14.23
C ASN A 400 -21.17 -5.12 13.85
N LEU A 401 -21.07 -6.16 13.01
CA LEU A 401 -19.79 -6.63 12.49
C LEU A 401 -19.08 -5.56 11.65
N LEU A 402 -19.82 -4.92 10.73
CA LEU A 402 -19.28 -3.82 9.90
C LEU A 402 -18.90 -2.61 10.75
N LYS A 403 -19.67 -2.30 11.79
CA LYS A 403 -19.33 -1.26 12.77
C LYS A 403 -18.04 -1.60 13.51
N SER A 404 -17.85 -2.86 13.91
CA SER A 404 -16.61 -3.33 14.54
C SER A 404 -15.40 -3.23 13.60
N TYR A 405 -15.60 -3.49 12.30
CA TYR A 405 -14.58 -3.36 11.26
C TYR A 405 -14.20 -1.89 10.99
N LEU A 406 -15.21 -1.01 10.86
CA LEU A 406 -15.03 0.42 10.57
C LEU A 406 -14.53 1.23 11.78
N LYS A 407 -14.65 0.69 13.00
CA LYS A 407 -14.15 1.33 14.22
C LYS A 407 -12.63 1.37 14.20
N LYS A 408 -12.07 2.59 14.26
CA LYS A 408 -10.62 2.82 14.36
C LYS A 408 -10.04 2.02 15.55
N PRO A 409 -8.81 1.47 15.43
CA PRO A 409 -8.10 0.89 16.56
C PRO A 409 -7.96 1.90 17.72
N LEU A 410 -8.04 1.42 18.96
CA LEU A 410 -7.96 2.26 20.15
C LEU A 410 -6.65 3.09 20.18
N PRO A 411 -6.69 4.35 20.63
CA PRO A 411 -5.51 5.20 20.80
C PRO A 411 -4.60 4.56 21.86
N GLY A 412 -3.50 3.96 21.41
CA GLY A 412 -2.56 3.19 22.24
C GLY A 412 -2.06 1.92 21.54
N SER A 413 -2.87 1.35 20.63
CA SER A 413 -2.35 0.54 19.53
C SER A 413 -1.66 1.48 18.55
N GLN A 414 -0.43 1.20 18.12
CA GLN A 414 0.22 1.99 17.08
C GLN A 414 -0.53 1.78 15.76
N ALA A 415 -1.66 2.46 15.58
CA ALA A 415 -2.30 2.63 14.30
C ALA A 415 -1.27 3.29 13.37
N GLY A 416 -0.70 2.48 12.48
CA GLY A 416 0.39 2.86 11.60
C GLY A 416 1.76 2.85 12.27
N LYS A 417 2.41 1.69 12.34
CA LYS A 417 3.87 1.69 12.12
C LYS A 417 4.11 2.18 10.69
N ILE A 418 4.28 3.48 10.53
CA ILE A 418 4.77 4.06 9.28
C ILE A 418 6.25 3.70 9.20
N CYS A 419 6.58 2.65 8.46
CA CYS A 419 7.96 2.48 8.02
C CYS A 419 8.16 3.38 6.80
N LEU A 420 8.88 4.48 6.98
CA LEU A 420 9.55 5.15 5.88
C LEU A 420 10.76 4.28 5.51
N GLU A 421 10.64 3.49 4.44
CA GLU A 421 11.78 2.75 3.85
C GLU A 421 12.61 3.62 2.91
#